data_AF-A0A497G7U5-F1
#
_entry.id   AF-A0A497G7U5-F1
#
_cell.length_a   1.000
_cell.length_b   1.000
_cell.length_c   1.000
_cell.angle_alpha   90.00
_cell.angle_beta   90.00
_cell.angle_gamma   90.00
#
_symmetry.space_group_name_H-M   'P 1'
#
loop_
_entity.id
_entity.type
_entity.pdbx_description
1 polymer ?
#
loop_
_entity_poly.entity_id
_entity_poly.type
_entity_poly.pdbx_seq_one_letter_code
_entity_poly.pdbx_strand_id
1 'polypeptide(L)'
;MDSACLRELKKAKKQNKERNKLYGTEQLVKAGYTFSSHNHGLHLVIVHESCTIDYWPSTGKWKDRTSPIYHRGLSNLLSYLEA
;
A
#
# COMPACT_ATOMS: atom_id res chain seq x y z
N MET A 1 -16.78 27.29 -5.55
CA MET A 1 -16.21 25.97 -5.93
C MET A 1 -17.39 25.08 -6.28
N ASP A 2 -17.55 24.74 -7.57
CA ASP A 2 -18.78 24.10 -8.07
C ASP A 2 -18.91 22.63 -7.66
N SER A 3 -20.15 22.21 -7.36
CA SER A 3 -20.48 20.85 -6.94
C SER A 3 -20.09 19.77 -7.96
N ALA A 4 -20.02 20.11 -9.25
CA ALA A 4 -19.53 19.21 -10.30
C ALA A 4 -18.02 18.95 -10.19
N CYS A 5 -17.22 19.99 -9.95
CA CYS A 5 -15.77 19.88 -9.78
C CYS A 5 -15.44 18.98 -8.58
N LEU A 6 -16.17 19.10 -7.47
CA LEU A 6 -15.98 18.23 -6.30
C LEU A 6 -16.26 16.75 -6.61
N ARG A 7 -17.26 16.43 -7.45
CA ARG A 7 -17.56 15.06 -7.84
C ARG A 7 -16.45 14.45 -8.68
N GLU A 8 -15.93 15.18 -9.66
CA GLU A 8 -14.83 14.70 -10.50
C GLU A 8 -13.53 14.49 -9.71
N LEU A 9 -13.20 15.41 -8.79
CA LEU A 9 -12.06 15.23 -7.88
C LEU A 9 -12.18 13.98 -7.01
N LYS A 10 -13.38 13.67 -6.51
CA LYS A 10 -13.64 12.45 -5.73
C LYS A 10 -13.47 11.20 -6.60
N LYS A 11 -13.97 11.22 -7.84
CA LYS A 11 -13.84 10.12 -8.81
C LYS A 11 -12.38 9.84 -9.15
N ALA A 12 -11.61 10.89 -9.49
CA ALA A 12 -10.19 10.78 -9.79
C ALA A 12 -9.39 10.23 -8.59
N LYS A 13 -9.68 10.68 -7.37
CA LYS A 13 -9.07 10.13 -6.14
C LYS A 13 -9.37 8.65 -5.95
N LYS A 14 -10.62 8.22 -6.20
CA LYS A 14 -11.00 6.79 -6.10
C LYS A 14 -10.25 5.94 -7.14
N GLN A 15 -10.18 6.39 -8.38
CA GLN A 15 -9.44 5.72 -9.45
C GLN A 15 -7.94 5.62 -9.12
N ASN A 16 -7.33 6.68 -8.60
CA ASN A 16 -5.93 6.67 -8.20
C ASN A 16 -5.66 5.67 -7.07
N LYS A 17 -6.54 5.61 -6.06
CA LYS A 17 -6.43 4.63 -4.97
C LYS A 17 -6.51 3.19 -5.48
N GLU A 18 -7.39 2.92 -6.44
CA GLU A 18 -7.51 1.58 -7.03
C GLU A 18 -6.27 1.22 -7.85
N ARG A 19 -5.78 2.14 -8.69
CA ARG A 19 -4.53 1.96 -9.43
C ARG A 19 -3.35 1.69 -8.51
N ASN A 20 -3.21 2.47 -7.43
CA ASN A 20 -2.15 2.27 -6.44
C ASN A 20 -2.28 0.92 -5.74
N LYS A 21 -3.50 0.49 -5.43
CA LYS A 21 -3.79 -0.81 -4.82
C LYS A 21 -3.28 -1.94 -5.71
N LEU A 22 -3.70 -1.96 -6.97
CA LEU A 22 -3.31 -2.97 -7.96
C LEU A 22 -1.80 -2.97 -8.17
N TYR A 23 -1.23 -1.80 -8.48
CA TYR A 23 0.20 -1.66 -8.73
C TYR A 23 1.04 -2.12 -7.54
N GLY A 24 0.75 -1.63 -6.33
CA GLY A 24 1.50 -2.00 -5.13
C GLY A 24 1.44 -3.49 -4.80
N THR A 25 0.27 -4.11 -5.02
CA THR A 25 0.09 -5.56 -4.82
C THR A 25 0.88 -6.35 -5.86
N GLU A 26 0.80 -5.97 -7.14
CA GLU A 26 1.55 -6.62 -8.22
C GLU A 26 3.06 -6.55 -8.03
N GLN A 27 3.60 -5.42 -7.57
CA GLN A 27 5.03 -5.28 -7.34
C GLN A 27 5.53 -6.18 -6.20
N LEU A 28 4.74 -6.36 -5.13
CA LEU A 28 5.09 -7.30 -4.07
C LEU A 28 5.14 -8.74 -4.59
N VAL A 29 4.17 -9.13 -5.41
CA VAL A 29 4.15 -10.45 -6.05
C VAL A 29 5.35 -10.62 -6.99
N LYS A 30 5.65 -9.61 -7.82
CA LYS A 30 6.80 -9.62 -8.74
C LYS A 30 8.14 -9.71 -8.01
N ALA A 31 8.25 -9.07 -6.85
CA ALA A 31 9.43 -9.13 -5.99
C ALA A 31 9.50 -10.44 -5.16
N GLY A 32 8.52 -11.34 -5.27
CA GLY A 32 8.52 -12.64 -4.60
C GLY A 32 8.04 -12.61 -3.14
N TYR A 33 7.48 -11.50 -2.67
CA TYR A 33 6.98 -11.42 -1.30
C TYR A 33 5.59 -12.05 -1.16
N THR A 34 5.43 -12.92 -0.17
CA THR A 34 4.15 -13.46 0.25
C THR A 34 3.47 -12.55 1.27
N PHE A 35 2.14 -12.43 1.19
CA PHE A 35 1.38 -11.61 2.13
C PHE A 35 -0.03 -12.15 2.36
N SER A 36 -0.57 -11.85 3.53
CA SER A 36 -1.99 -12.04 3.82
C SER A 36 -2.78 -10.79 3.44
N SER A 37 -3.82 -10.95 2.64
CA SER A 37 -4.68 -9.85 2.20
C SER A 37 -5.91 -9.70 3.10
N HIS A 38 -6.14 -8.48 3.59
CA HIS A 38 -7.29 -8.12 4.41
C HIS A 38 -8.08 -6.99 3.75
N ASN A 39 -9.36 -6.86 4.12
CA ASN A 39 -10.23 -5.77 3.66
C ASN A 39 -10.21 -5.61 2.12
N HIS A 40 -10.32 -6.72 1.39
CA HIS A 40 -10.28 -6.74 -0.08
C HIS A 40 -9.00 -6.13 -0.68
N GLY A 41 -7.84 -6.39 -0.07
CA GLY A 41 -6.54 -5.91 -0.54
C GLY A 41 -6.22 -4.47 -0.18
N LEU A 42 -7.03 -3.84 0.69
CA LEU A 42 -6.71 -2.49 1.20
C LEU A 42 -5.61 -2.52 2.26
N HIS A 43 -5.38 -3.66 2.89
CA HIS A 43 -4.34 -3.88 3.89
C HIS A 43 -3.71 -5.25 3.65
N LEU A 44 -2.40 -5.25 3.40
CA LEU A 44 -1.59 -6.44 3.21
C LEU A 44 -0.66 -6.59 4.41
N VAL A 45 -0.54 -7.81 4.93
CA VAL A 45 0.40 -8.16 5.99
C VAL A 45 1.50 -9.00 5.37
N ILE A 46 2.69 -8.43 5.28
CA ILE A 46 3.88 -9.08 4.70
C ILE A 46 4.68 -9.63 5.86
N VAL A 47 4.93 -10.94 5.84
CA VAL A 47 5.84 -11.59 6.80
C VAL A 47 7.12 -11.89 6.03
N HIS A 48 8.22 -11.28 6.46
CA HIS A 48 9.52 -11.47 5.84
C HIS A 48 10.58 -11.59 6.93
N GLU A 49 11.29 -12.72 6.95
CA GLU A 49 12.27 -13.07 7.98
C GLU A 49 11.74 -12.88 9.41
N SER A 50 12.27 -11.91 10.15
CA SER A 50 11.87 -11.57 11.53
C SER A 50 10.94 -10.36 11.62
N CYS A 51 10.57 -9.76 10.48
CA CYS A 51 9.78 -8.54 10.40
C CYS A 51 8.34 -8.83 9.93
N THR A 52 7.37 -8.12 10.50
CA THR A 52 5.98 -8.16 10.03
C THR A 52 5.53 -6.76 9.65
N ILE A 53 5.24 -6.56 8.37
CA ILE A 53 4.91 -5.24 7.83
C ILE A 53 3.44 -5.16 7.50
N ASP A 54 2.79 -4.11 8.03
CA ASP A 54 1.47 -3.70 7.58
C ASP A 54 1.61 -2.72 6.41
N TYR A 55 1.02 -3.03 5.26
CA TYR A 55 1.05 -2.19 4.05
C TYR A 55 -0.36 -1.86 3.54
N TRP A 56 -0.63 -0.58 3.30
CA TRP A 56 -1.87 -0.07 2.71
C TRP A 56 -1.61 0.44 1.29
N PRO A 57 -1.67 -0.45 0.27
CA PRO A 57 -1.20 -0.15 -1.08
C PRO A 57 -1.95 1.02 -1.74
N SER A 58 -3.24 1.18 -1.46
CA SER A 58 -4.05 2.30 -1.99
C SER A 58 -3.50 3.69 -1.63
N THR A 59 -2.75 3.80 -0.53
CA THR A 59 -2.15 5.06 -0.06
C THR A 59 -0.63 5.03 0.01
N GLY A 60 -0.02 3.89 -0.32
CA GLY A 60 1.42 3.65 -0.17
C GLY A 60 1.93 3.73 1.27
N LYS A 61 1.06 3.69 2.28
CA LYS A 61 1.43 3.74 3.70
C LYS A 61 1.90 2.36 4.16
N TRP A 62 2.94 2.29 4.97
CA TRP A 62 3.32 1.06 5.64
C TRP A 62 3.87 1.32 7.04
N LYS A 63 3.96 0.27 7.85
CA LYS A 63 4.70 0.27 9.12
C LYS A 63 5.27 -1.12 9.38
N ASP A 64 6.45 -1.15 9.97
CA ASP A 64 6.87 -2.33 10.72
C ASP A 64 6.08 -2.39 12.02
N ARG A 65 5.54 -3.56 12.37
CA ARG A 65 4.83 -3.75 13.65
C ARG A 65 5.73 -3.63 14.87
N THR A 66 7.04 -3.75 14.72
CA THR A 66 8.00 -3.49 15.81
C THR A 66 8.14 -1.99 16.11
N SER A 67 7.73 -1.12 15.20
CA SER A 67 7.90 0.32 15.27
C SER A 67 6.56 1.06 15.31
N PRO A 68 6.42 2.14 16.10
CA PRO A 68 5.24 2.99 16.06
C PRO A 68 5.23 3.91 14.82
N ILE A 69 6.33 3.97 14.06
CA ILE A 69 6.51 4.92 12.97
C ILE A 69 5.82 4.42 11.69
N TYR A 70 5.12 5.34 11.04
CA TYR A 70 4.56 5.09 9.72
C TYR A 70 5.46 5.64 8.63
N HIS A 71 5.65 4.84 7.60
CA HIS A 71 6.42 5.19 6.42
C HIS A 71 5.49 5.27 5.18
N ARG A 72 6.07 5.74 4.07
CA ARG A 72 5.36 5.95 2.81
C ARG A 72 6.22 5.51 1.63
N GLY A 73 5.53 5.11 0.56
CA GLY A 73 6.13 4.76 -0.72
C GLY A 73 6.40 3.27 -0.83
N LEU A 74 6.06 2.71 -2.00
CA LEU A 74 6.32 1.31 -2.32
C LEU A 74 7.81 1.04 -2.51
N SER A 75 8.54 1.91 -3.20
CA SER A 75 10.00 1.76 -3.36
C SER A 75 10.71 1.71 -2.01
N ASN A 76 10.35 2.61 -1.08
CA ASN A 76 10.90 2.59 0.27
C ASN A 76 10.54 1.32 1.05
N LEU A 77 9.34 0.77 0.83
CA LEU A 77 8.95 -0.51 1.44
C LEU A 77 9.81 -1.65 0.89
N LEU A 78 9.97 -1.74 -0.43
CA LEU A 78 10.77 -2.80 -1.06
C LEU A 78 12.23 -2.72 -0.61
N SER A 79 12.83 -1.52 -0.61
CA SER A 79 14.20 -1.32 -0.11
C SER A 79 14.34 -1.66 1.38
N TYR A 80 13.29 -1.48 2.18
CA TYR A 80 13.30 -1.86 3.59
C TYR A 80 13.21 -3.39 3.79
N LEU A 81 12.52 -4.09 2.88
CA LEU A 81 12.40 -5.56 2.93
C LEU A 81 13.64 -6.27 2.37
N GLU A 82 14.39 -5.63 1.48
CA GLU A 82 15.64 -6.18 0.89
C GLU A 82 16.88 -6.00 1.79
N ALA A 83 16.80 -5.14 2.81
CA ALA A 83 17.91 -4.74 3.67
C ALA A 83 18.07 -5.66 4.88
#